data_AF-A0A565CH34-F1
#
_entry.id   AF-A0A565CH34-F1
#
_cell.length_a   1.000
_cell.length_b   1.000
_cell.length_c   1.000
_cell.angle_alpha   90.00
_cell.angle_beta   90.00
_cell.angle_gamma   90.00
#
_symmetry.space_group_name_H-M   'P 1'
#
loop_
_entity.id
_entity.type
_entity.pdbx_description
1 polymer ?
#
loop_
_entity_poly.entity_id
_entity_poly.type
_entity_poly.pdbx_seq_one_letter_code
_entity_poly.pdbx_strand_id
1 'polypeptide(L)'
;MEMDLFVTPEKQRHHPVVSLEKTPARRKLIVDEDNEIGSEKKGQSRTAGGGLRQFSVMVCQKLEAKKITTYKEVADEIISDFATIKQNAEKPLNENEYNEKNIRRRVYDALNVFMALDIIARDKKEIRWKGLPITCKKDVEEVKMDRNKVMNSVQKKAAFLKELREKVSSLENLMSRNQEMVVKTKGPAEGFTLPFILLETNPHAVVEIEISEDMQLVHLDFNSTPFTVHDDAYILKLMQEQKQQQNRVSSSSSTHHQSQHSSAHSSSSSCIASGTSGPVCWNSGSIDTR
;
A
#
# COMPACT_ATOMS: atom_id res chain seq x y z
N MET A 1 25.67 -38.61 22.59
CA MET A 1 26.31 -38.26 21.31
C MET A 1 25.75 -36.93 20.91
N GLU A 2 26.59 -35.91 21.03
CA GLU A 2 26.27 -34.50 20.83
C GLU A 2 25.90 -34.23 19.38
N MET A 3 24.93 -33.33 19.19
CA MET A 3 24.49 -32.86 17.89
C MET A 3 25.29 -31.62 17.51
N ASP A 4 26.23 -31.78 16.60
CA ASP A 4 26.93 -30.66 15.98
C ASP A 4 26.02 -29.99 14.93
N LEU A 5 25.54 -28.81 15.30
CA LEU A 5 24.95 -27.84 14.38
C LEU A 5 26.05 -27.26 13.49
N PHE A 6 25.99 -27.57 12.19
CA PHE A 6 26.78 -26.87 11.19
C PHE A 6 26.27 -25.43 11.05
N VAL A 7 27.01 -24.50 11.66
CA VAL A 7 26.93 -23.06 11.42
C VAL A 7 27.53 -22.75 10.05
N THR A 8 26.75 -22.11 9.17
CA THR A 8 27.26 -21.57 7.90
C THR A 8 27.77 -20.14 8.09
N PRO A 9 28.80 -19.71 7.34
CA PRO A 9 29.42 -18.40 7.53
C PRO A 9 28.55 -17.27 6.96
N GLU A 10 28.37 -16.24 7.78
CA GLU A 10 27.65 -15.02 7.47
C GLU A 10 28.39 -14.20 6.40
N LYS A 11 27.82 -14.14 5.19
CA LYS A 11 28.33 -13.33 4.09
C LYS A 11 28.12 -11.85 4.42
N GLN A 12 29.20 -11.14 4.76
CA GLN A 12 29.21 -9.69 4.94
C GLN A 12 28.65 -8.99 3.68
N ARG A 13 27.41 -8.51 3.77
CA ARG A 13 26.88 -7.52 2.85
C ARG A 13 27.27 -6.15 3.37
N HIS A 14 28.14 -5.46 2.64
CA HIS A 14 28.33 -4.02 2.81
C HIS A 14 27.01 -3.32 2.45
N HIS A 15 26.24 -2.96 3.46
CA HIS A 15 25.19 -1.97 3.35
C HIS A 15 25.84 -0.58 3.40
N PRO A 16 25.55 0.34 2.45
CA PRO A 16 25.88 1.73 2.66
C PRO A 16 24.97 2.24 3.79
N VAL A 17 25.59 2.71 4.87
CA VAL A 17 24.91 3.43 5.95
C VAL A 17 24.36 4.72 5.36
N VAL A 18 23.05 4.75 5.09
CA VAL A 18 22.34 6.00 4.78
C VAL A 18 22.13 6.71 6.12
N SER A 19 23.00 7.67 6.39
CA SER A 19 22.83 8.63 7.48
C SER A 19 21.50 9.36 7.30
N LEU A 20 20.72 9.38 8.38
CA LEU A 20 19.45 10.10 8.50
C LEU A 20 19.73 11.61 8.45
N GLU A 21 19.72 12.18 7.25
CA GLU A 21 19.80 13.64 7.04
C GLU A 21 18.53 14.30 7.61
N LYS A 22 18.77 15.23 8.55
CA LYS A 22 17.75 16.10 9.13
C LYS A 22 17.09 16.93 8.03
N THR A 23 15.77 17.07 8.13
CA THR A 23 14.94 18.08 7.46
C THR A 23 15.67 19.41 7.24
N PRO A 24 15.63 20.02 6.02
CA PRO A 24 16.35 21.25 5.76
C PRO A 24 15.69 22.40 6.51
N ALA A 25 16.43 22.96 7.45
CA ALA A 25 16.10 24.20 8.12
C ALA A 25 16.03 25.35 7.09
N ARG A 26 14.98 26.15 7.23
CA ARG A 26 14.69 27.40 6.55
C ARG A 26 15.95 28.28 6.39
N ARG A 27 16.31 28.59 5.14
CA ARG A 27 17.42 29.47 4.76
C ARG A 27 17.41 30.76 5.60
N LYS A 28 18.45 30.94 6.39
CA LYS A 28 18.79 32.18 7.09
C LYS A 28 19.50 33.06 6.07
N LEU A 29 18.92 34.21 5.74
CA LEU A 29 19.59 35.23 4.94
C LEU A 29 20.76 35.76 5.76
N ILE A 30 21.97 35.57 5.22
CA ILE A 30 23.17 36.30 5.57
C ILE A 30 22.97 37.71 4.99
N VAL A 31 23.05 38.73 5.83
CA VAL A 31 23.20 40.12 5.40
C VAL A 31 24.55 40.54 5.97
N ASP A 32 25.45 40.92 5.07
CA ASP A 32 26.80 41.35 5.35
C ASP A 32 26.82 42.57 6.28
N GLU A 33 27.79 42.55 7.17
CA GLU A 33 28.10 43.58 8.16
C GLU A 33 29.15 44.51 7.54
N ASP A 34 28.75 45.71 7.13
CA ASP A 34 29.66 46.83 6.92
C ASP A 34 29.13 48.07 7.65
N ASN A 35 30.04 48.64 8.42
CA ASN A 35 29.89 49.67 9.43
C ASN A 35 29.99 51.07 8.80
N GLU A 36 29.00 51.95 8.99
CA GLU A 36 29.28 53.39 9.13
C GLU A 36 28.15 54.20 9.77
N ILE A 37 28.60 55.25 10.45
CA ILE A 37 27.98 56.03 11.52
C ILE A 37 26.86 56.96 11.02
N GLY A 38 25.70 56.88 11.66
CA GLY A 38 24.57 57.79 11.45
C GLY A 38 23.60 57.73 12.62
N SER A 39 23.90 58.49 13.67
CA SER A 39 23.01 58.71 14.81
C SER A 39 21.73 59.40 14.33
N GLU A 40 20.56 58.75 14.44
CA GLU A 40 19.31 59.41 14.81
C GLU A 40 18.15 58.44 15.10
N LYS A 41 17.77 58.41 16.39
CA LYS A 41 16.46 58.05 16.95
C LYS A 41 15.91 56.66 16.57
N LYS A 42 16.49 55.64 17.20
CA LYS A 42 15.86 54.35 17.49
C LYS A 42 14.55 54.61 18.23
N GLY A 43 13.44 54.67 17.47
CA GLY A 43 12.11 54.73 18.03
C GLY A 43 11.95 53.55 18.98
N GLN A 44 11.78 53.84 20.27
CA GLN A 44 11.31 52.88 21.25
C GLN A 44 10.19 52.06 20.60
N SER A 45 10.33 50.73 20.60
CA SER A 45 9.26 49.81 20.23
C SER A 45 8.07 50.04 21.17
N ARG A 46 7.23 51.01 20.82
CA ARG A 46 5.97 51.31 21.49
C ARG A 46 4.95 50.28 21.04
N THR A 47 4.99 49.07 21.60
CA THR A 47 3.80 48.25 21.81
C THR A 47 4.15 47.07 22.72
N ALA A 48 4.14 47.30 24.03
CA ALA A 48 3.97 46.25 25.03
C ALA A 48 2.51 45.72 25.01
N GLY A 49 1.99 45.38 23.83
CA GLY A 49 0.56 45.18 23.58
C GLY A 49 0.20 44.36 22.33
N GLY A 50 1.17 43.71 21.70
CA GLY A 50 0.93 42.85 20.54
C GLY A 50 0.75 43.63 19.23
N GLY A 51 1.43 43.18 18.17
CA GLY A 51 1.36 43.79 16.84
C GLY A 51 0.34 43.11 15.92
N LEU A 52 0.04 43.72 14.76
CA LEU A 52 -0.87 43.16 13.75
C LEU A 52 -0.52 41.71 13.37
N ARG A 53 0.77 41.36 13.32
CA ARG A 53 1.23 39.99 13.05
C ARG A 53 0.71 38.98 14.08
N GLN A 54 0.73 39.33 15.37
CA GLN A 54 0.24 38.44 16.43
C GLN A 54 -1.27 38.26 16.34
N PHE A 55 -2.01 39.36 16.17
CA PHE A 55 -3.46 39.30 16.01
C PHE A 55 -3.88 38.57 14.74
N SER A 56 -3.15 38.74 13.63
CA SER A 56 -3.44 38.01 12.38
C SER A 56 -3.31 36.50 12.56
N VAL A 57 -2.29 36.04 13.31
CA VAL A 57 -2.12 34.62 13.64
C VAL A 57 -3.27 34.11 14.51
N MET A 58 -3.65 34.87 15.55
CA MET A 58 -4.77 34.50 16.42
C MET A 58 -6.09 34.44 15.66
N VAL A 59 -6.37 35.44 14.82
CA VAL A 59 -7.55 35.46 13.94
C VAL A 59 -7.56 34.24 13.02
N CYS A 60 -6.42 33.90 12.42
CA CYS A 60 -6.30 32.74 11.53
C CYS A 60 -6.63 31.43 12.25
N GLN A 61 -6.04 31.21 13.43
CA GLN A 61 -6.26 30.00 14.23
C GLN A 61 -7.72 29.88 14.69
N LYS A 62 -8.34 30.99 15.11
CA LYS A 62 -9.74 31.01 15.54
C LYS A 62 -10.71 30.69 14.40
N LEU A 63 -10.47 31.28 13.22
CA LEU A 63 -11.27 30.97 12.03
C LEU A 63 -11.09 29.51 11.61
N GLU A 64 -9.87 28.99 11.66
CA GLU A 64 -9.58 27.59 11.33
C GLU A 64 -10.23 26.60 12.30
N ALA A 65 -10.22 26.89 13.60
CA ALA A 65 -10.81 26.01 14.62
C ALA A 65 -12.34 25.96 14.52
N LYS A 66 -13.00 27.12 14.38
CA LYS A 66 -14.47 27.21 14.37
C LYS A 66 -15.10 26.88 13.03
N LYS A 67 -14.37 27.06 11.94
CA LYS A 67 -14.83 26.95 10.53
C LYS A 67 -15.92 27.95 10.13
N ILE A 68 -16.92 28.20 10.98
CA ILE A 68 -17.99 29.17 10.78
C ILE A 68 -18.09 30.02 12.04
N THR A 69 -18.04 31.34 11.90
CA THR A 69 -18.09 32.26 13.05
C THR A 69 -18.52 33.66 12.61
N THR A 70 -18.59 34.61 13.53
CA THR A 70 -18.92 36.01 13.25
C THR A 70 -17.81 36.94 13.72
N TYR A 71 -17.74 38.15 13.15
CA TYR A 71 -16.75 39.14 13.56
C TYR A 71 -16.79 39.40 15.08
N LYS A 72 -17.99 39.54 15.66
CA LYS A 72 -18.16 39.85 17.09
C LYS A 72 -17.54 38.75 17.94
N GLU A 73 -17.89 37.51 17.63
CA GLU A 73 -17.38 36.31 18.30
C GLU A 73 -15.85 36.18 18.19
N VAL A 74 -15.28 36.38 17.00
CA VAL A 74 -13.83 36.35 16.80
C VAL A 74 -13.13 37.46 17.59
N ALA A 75 -13.68 38.67 17.58
CA ALA A 75 -13.09 39.78 18.31
C ALA A 75 -13.12 39.57 19.82
N ASP A 76 -14.28 39.20 20.37
CA ASP A 76 -14.48 39.05 21.81
C ASP A 76 -13.63 37.88 22.37
N GLU A 77 -13.45 36.79 21.61
CA GLU A 77 -12.55 35.70 22.00
C GLU A 77 -11.08 36.08 21.97
N ILE A 78 -10.63 36.83 20.97
CA ILE A 78 -9.23 37.26 20.91
C ILE A 78 -8.94 38.25 22.05
N ILE A 79 -9.90 39.09 22.42
CA ILE A 79 -9.78 39.97 23.58
C ILE A 79 -9.64 39.14 24.87
N SER A 80 -10.45 38.09 25.03
CA SER A 80 -10.37 37.18 26.18
C SER A 80 -9.04 36.43 26.24
N ASP A 81 -8.60 35.82 25.14
CA ASP A 81 -7.32 35.12 25.03
C ASP A 81 -6.13 36.06 25.28
N PHE A 82 -6.21 37.30 24.80
CA PHE A 82 -5.15 38.27 25.03
C PHE A 82 -5.09 38.75 26.49
N ALA A 83 -6.25 38.87 27.15
CA ALA A 83 -6.33 39.19 28.58
C ALA A 83 -5.76 38.07 29.44
N THR A 84 -6.03 36.79 29.12
CA THR A 84 -5.45 35.65 29.85
C THR A 84 -3.94 35.53 29.64
N ILE A 85 -3.43 35.80 28.44
CA ILE A 85 -1.99 35.85 28.17
C ILE A 85 -1.31 36.99 28.95
N LYS A 86 -1.93 38.17 29.07
CA LYS A 86 -1.42 39.30 29.87
C LYS A 86 -1.51 39.07 31.38
N GLN A 87 -2.56 38.40 31.88
CA GLN A 87 -2.70 38.10 33.32
C GLN A 87 -1.60 37.18 33.86
N ASN A 88 -1.06 36.28 33.02
CA ASN A 88 0.10 35.47 33.37
C ASN A 88 1.43 36.25 33.37
N ALA A 89 1.43 37.49 32.87
CA ALA A 89 2.59 38.38 32.83
C ALA A 89 2.34 39.59 33.77
N GLU A 90 2.60 39.41 35.06
CA GLU A 90 2.49 40.35 36.19
C GLU A 90 2.49 41.86 35.85
N LYS A 91 1.33 42.46 35.54
CA LYS A 91 0.99 43.88 35.82
C LYS A 91 -0.47 44.22 35.49
N PRO A 92 -1.27 44.74 36.43
CA PRO A 92 -2.60 45.23 36.12
C PRO A 92 -2.63 46.76 35.99
N LEU A 93 -3.52 47.23 35.12
CA LEU A 93 -4.49 48.34 35.29
C LEU A 93 -4.63 49.26 34.06
N ASN A 94 -5.88 49.54 33.72
CA ASN A 94 -6.43 50.57 32.82
C ASN A 94 -6.16 50.49 31.30
N GLU A 95 -5.25 49.64 30.82
CA GLU A 95 -5.06 49.45 29.36
C GLU A 95 -6.15 48.60 28.68
N ASN A 96 -7.06 47.97 29.44
CA ASN A 96 -7.98 46.97 28.92
C ASN A 96 -8.95 47.53 27.87
N GLU A 97 -9.50 48.73 28.08
CA GLU A 97 -10.43 49.34 27.12
C GLU A 97 -9.70 49.84 25.84
N TYR A 98 -8.47 50.33 25.99
CA TYR A 98 -7.63 50.74 24.86
C TYR A 98 -7.22 49.54 24.01
N ASN A 99 -6.87 48.43 24.67
CA ASN A 99 -6.53 47.17 24.01
C ASN A 99 -7.75 46.60 23.27
N GLU A 100 -8.96 46.72 23.83
CA GLU A 100 -10.18 46.26 23.17
C GLU A 100 -10.42 46.97 21.82
N LYS A 101 -10.38 48.30 21.81
CA LYS A 101 -10.57 49.10 20.58
C LYS A 101 -9.47 48.81 19.55
N ASN A 102 -8.24 48.63 20.02
CA ASN A 102 -7.11 48.28 19.16
C ASN A 102 -7.28 46.90 18.53
N ILE A 103 -7.60 45.87 19.33
CA ILE A 103 -7.80 44.50 18.88
C ILE A 103 -8.93 44.44 17.86
N ARG A 104 -10.08 45.05 18.16
CA ARG A 104 -11.22 45.15 17.21
C ARG A 104 -10.77 45.72 15.85
N ARG A 105 -10.00 46.83 15.85
CA ARG A 105 -9.47 47.43 14.62
C ARG A 105 -8.53 46.48 13.87
N ARG A 106 -7.65 45.77 14.57
CA ARG A 106 -6.67 44.82 13.99
C ARG A 106 -7.32 43.56 13.45
N VAL A 107 -8.39 43.06 14.10
CA VAL A 107 -9.18 41.94 13.60
C VAL A 107 -9.79 42.28 12.24
N TYR A 108 -10.30 43.50 12.04
CA TYR A 108 -10.76 43.92 10.72
C TYR A 108 -9.65 43.96 9.66
N ASP A 109 -8.45 44.45 10.01
CA ASP A 109 -7.31 44.45 9.08
C ASP A 109 -6.99 43.02 8.62
N ALA A 110 -6.90 42.08 9.56
CA ALA A 110 -6.61 40.68 9.25
C ALA A 110 -7.71 40.01 8.41
N LEU A 111 -8.98 40.21 8.77
CA LEU A 111 -10.11 39.63 8.04
C LEU A 111 -10.20 40.15 6.60
N ASN A 112 -9.91 41.43 6.36
CA ASN A 112 -9.94 42.01 5.02
C ASN A 112 -8.86 41.39 4.13
N VAL A 113 -7.65 41.21 4.67
CA VAL A 113 -6.55 40.54 3.95
C VAL A 113 -6.89 39.07 3.71
N PHE A 114 -7.45 38.37 4.69
CA PHE A 114 -7.85 36.97 4.53
C PHE A 114 -8.97 36.78 3.50
N MET A 115 -9.89 37.74 3.39
CA MET A 115 -10.89 37.74 2.33
C MET A 115 -10.25 37.96 0.96
N ALA A 116 -9.30 38.90 0.85
CA ALA A 116 -8.59 39.16 -0.41
C ALA A 116 -7.72 37.98 -0.87
N LEU A 117 -7.16 37.22 0.07
CA LEU A 117 -6.40 35.99 -0.19
C LEU A 117 -7.28 34.76 -0.39
N ASP A 118 -8.61 34.91 -0.40
CA ASP A 118 -9.59 33.83 -0.48
C ASP A 118 -9.44 32.75 0.62
N ILE A 119 -8.85 33.11 1.75
CA ILE A 119 -8.73 32.25 2.94
C ILE A 119 -10.09 32.10 3.63
N ILE A 120 -10.94 33.12 3.53
CA ILE A 120 -12.27 33.15 4.13
C ILE A 120 -13.33 33.69 3.15
N ALA A 121 -14.58 33.26 3.32
CA ALA A 121 -15.77 33.87 2.73
C ALA A 121 -16.50 34.69 3.80
N ARG A 122 -17.07 35.84 3.41
CA ARG A 122 -17.98 36.60 4.24
C ARG A 122 -19.36 36.62 3.61
N ASP A 123 -20.35 36.19 4.36
CA ASP A 123 -21.75 36.29 3.99
C ASP A 123 -22.49 37.10 5.07
N LYS A 124 -22.75 38.36 4.77
CA LYS A 124 -23.32 39.34 5.71
C LYS A 124 -22.51 39.40 7.03
N LYS A 125 -23.02 38.74 8.09
CA LYS A 125 -22.42 38.67 9.43
C LYS A 125 -21.62 37.39 9.67
N GLU A 126 -21.81 36.38 8.83
CA GLU A 126 -21.13 35.09 8.91
C GLU A 126 -19.80 35.13 8.16
N ILE A 127 -18.78 34.53 8.77
CA ILE A 127 -17.45 34.35 8.23
C ILE A 127 -17.18 32.85 8.17
N ARG A 128 -16.92 32.34 6.97
CA ARG A 128 -16.61 30.93 6.71
C ARG A 128 -15.13 30.77 6.35
N TRP A 129 -14.47 29.85 7.03
CA TRP A 129 -13.11 29.41 6.72
C TRP A 129 -13.08 28.58 5.44
N LYS A 130 -12.30 29.00 4.45
CA LYS A 130 -12.06 28.24 3.22
C LYS A 130 -10.79 27.40 3.27
N GLY A 131 -9.78 27.86 4.01
CA GLY A 131 -8.46 27.21 4.09
C GLY A 131 -7.35 28.11 3.58
N LEU A 132 -6.09 27.72 3.80
CA LEU A 132 -4.94 28.46 3.28
C LEU A 132 -4.75 28.16 1.78
N PRO A 133 -4.50 29.16 0.92
CA PRO A 133 -4.25 28.97 -0.52
C PRO A 133 -3.15 27.96 -0.86
N ILE A 134 -2.25 27.68 0.09
CA ILE A 134 -1.10 26.80 -0.06
C ILE A 134 -1.48 25.33 0.12
N THR A 135 -2.70 24.97 0.53
CA THR A 135 -3.22 23.61 0.22
C THR A 135 -3.69 23.62 -1.23
N CYS A 136 -2.76 23.76 -2.17
CA CYS A 136 -3.12 23.93 -3.56
C CYS A 136 -3.58 22.58 -4.13
N LYS A 137 -4.47 22.59 -5.13
CA LYS A 137 -4.95 21.37 -5.80
C LYS A 137 -3.79 20.48 -6.27
N LYS A 138 -2.64 21.07 -6.60
CA LYS A 138 -1.42 20.37 -6.99
C LYS A 138 -0.89 19.45 -5.88
N ASP A 139 -0.90 19.89 -4.62
CA ASP A 139 -0.49 19.05 -3.47
C ASP A 139 -1.49 17.91 -3.24
N VAL A 140 -2.78 18.17 -3.45
CA VAL A 140 -3.82 17.14 -3.36
C VAL A 140 -3.66 16.09 -4.47
N GLU A 141 -3.38 16.51 -5.71
CA GLU A 141 -3.13 15.58 -6.82
C GLU A 141 -1.82 14.80 -6.65
N GLU A 142 -0.77 15.41 -6.11
CA GLU A 142 0.47 14.71 -5.76
C GLU A 142 0.24 13.67 -4.66
N VAL A 143 -0.46 14.03 -3.59
CA VAL A 143 -0.84 13.09 -2.52
C VAL A 143 -1.73 11.95 -3.05
N LYS A 144 -2.64 12.24 -3.99
CA LYS A 144 -3.44 11.19 -4.66
C LYS A 144 -2.57 10.28 -5.52
N MET A 145 -1.62 10.83 -6.27
CA MET A 145 -0.70 10.04 -7.08
C MET A 145 0.13 9.10 -6.19
N ASP A 146 0.65 9.60 -5.07
CA ASP A 146 1.44 8.79 -4.14
C ASP A 146 0.59 7.76 -3.42
N ARG A 147 -0.64 8.11 -3.03
CA ARG A 147 -1.63 7.13 -2.55
C ARG A 147 -1.82 6.01 -3.57
N ASN A 148 -2.01 6.34 -4.85
CA ASN A 148 -2.20 5.32 -5.90
C ASN A 148 -0.95 4.45 -6.09
N LYS A 149 0.25 5.03 -6.04
CA LYS A 149 1.51 4.25 -6.09
C LYS A 149 1.60 3.26 -4.92
N VAL A 150 1.30 3.72 -3.70
CA VAL A 150 1.32 2.86 -2.50
C VAL A 150 0.25 1.78 -2.61
N MET A 151 -0.97 2.12 -3.03
CA MET A 151 -2.05 1.14 -3.23
C MET A 151 -1.68 0.06 -4.26
N ASN A 152 -1.11 0.44 -5.40
CA ASN A 152 -0.65 -0.51 -6.41
C ASN A 152 0.48 -1.42 -5.86
N SER A 153 1.39 -0.87 -5.06
CA SER A 153 2.44 -1.65 -4.40
C SER A 153 1.86 -2.65 -3.39
N VAL A 154 0.89 -2.23 -2.58
CA VAL A 154 0.18 -3.10 -1.65
C VAL A 154 -0.56 -4.21 -2.38
N GLN A 155 -1.25 -3.89 -3.48
CA GLN A 155 -1.97 -4.89 -4.27
C GLN A 155 -1.02 -5.94 -4.88
N LYS A 156 0.13 -5.51 -5.43
CA LYS A 156 1.17 -6.43 -5.94
C LYS A 156 1.71 -7.34 -4.84
N LYS A 157 2.03 -6.77 -3.66
CA LYS A 157 2.50 -7.54 -2.50
C LYS A 157 1.44 -8.53 -2.01
N ALA A 158 0.17 -8.14 -1.98
CA ALA A 158 -0.92 -9.01 -1.57
C ALA A 158 -1.12 -10.19 -2.55
N ALA A 159 -1.04 -9.92 -3.86
CA ALA A 159 -1.10 -10.98 -4.88
C ALA A 159 0.08 -11.96 -4.76
N PHE A 160 1.30 -11.44 -4.61
CA PHE A 160 2.50 -12.28 -4.41
C PHE A 160 2.44 -13.11 -3.12
N LEU A 161 1.95 -12.53 -2.01
CA LEU A 161 1.76 -13.27 -0.76
C LEU A 161 0.72 -14.39 -0.89
N LYS A 162 -0.35 -14.15 -1.66
CA LYS A 162 -1.36 -15.18 -1.96
C LYS A 162 -0.73 -16.33 -2.74
N GLU A 163 0.02 -16.04 -3.80
CA GLU A 163 0.74 -17.04 -4.60
C GLU A 163 1.73 -17.85 -3.75
N LEU A 164 2.49 -17.17 -2.88
CA LEU A 164 3.45 -17.84 -1.99
C LEU A 164 2.75 -18.78 -1.00
N ARG A 165 1.60 -18.36 -0.43
CA ARG A 165 0.79 -19.21 0.44
C ARG A 165 0.26 -20.45 -0.31
N GLU A 166 -0.20 -20.27 -1.55
CA GLU A 166 -0.65 -21.37 -2.41
C GLU A 166 0.50 -22.36 -2.69
N LYS A 167 1.71 -21.86 -2.98
CA LYS A 167 2.89 -22.70 -3.18
C LYS A 167 3.27 -23.50 -1.92
N VAL A 168 3.31 -22.85 -0.75
CA VAL A 168 3.58 -23.53 0.54
C VAL A 168 2.55 -24.62 0.82
N SER A 169 1.25 -24.28 0.70
CA SER A 169 0.18 -25.26 0.94
C SER A 169 0.26 -26.44 -0.03
N SER A 170 0.61 -26.20 -1.30
CA SER A 170 0.74 -27.26 -2.29
C SER A 170 1.91 -28.19 -1.99
N LEU A 171 3.04 -27.65 -1.52
CA LEU A 171 4.20 -28.43 -1.11
C LEU A 171 3.92 -29.26 0.15
N GLU A 172 3.29 -28.69 1.16
CA GLU A 172 2.88 -29.42 2.37
C GLU A 172 1.94 -30.58 2.03
N ASN A 173 0.96 -30.34 1.16
CA ASN A 173 0.06 -31.38 0.67
C ASN A 173 0.79 -32.49 -0.09
N LEU A 174 1.77 -32.13 -0.94
CA LEU A 174 2.59 -33.10 -1.68
C LEU A 174 3.44 -33.93 -0.71
N MET A 175 4.12 -33.29 0.24
CA MET A 175 4.93 -33.96 1.25
C MET A 175 4.09 -34.94 2.08
N SER A 176 2.92 -34.52 2.56
CA SER A 176 2.01 -35.38 3.31
C SER A 176 1.56 -36.60 2.49
N ARG A 177 1.17 -36.38 1.23
CA ARG A 177 0.77 -37.46 0.31
C ARG A 177 1.94 -38.44 0.08
N ASN A 178 3.14 -37.93 -0.17
CA ASN A 178 4.31 -38.75 -0.40
C ASN A 178 4.67 -39.56 0.85
N GLN A 179 4.56 -38.98 2.05
CA GLN A 179 4.78 -39.67 3.31
C GLN A 179 3.80 -40.86 3.48
N GLU A 180 2.51 -40.66 3.20
CA GLU A 180 1.52 -41.74 3.23
C GLU A 180 1.81 -42.84 2.20
N MET A 181 2.27 -42.46 1.00
CA MET A 181 2.62 -43.41 -0.06
C MET A 181 3.83 -44.26 0.30
N VAL A 182 4.84 -43.69 0.97
CA VAL A 182 6.01 -44.45 1.45
C VAL A 182 5.62 -45.50 2.50
N VAL A 183 4.63 -45.19 3.36
CA VAL A 183 4.10 -46.16 4.34
C VAL A 183 3.36 -47.31 3.64
N LYS A 184 2.59 -47.01 2.59
CA LYS A 184 1.78 -48.00 1.85
C LYS A 184 2.62 -48.86 0.90
N THR A 185 3.58 -48.25 0.23
CA THR A 185 4.39 -48.88 -0.81
C THR A 185 5.78 -49.14 -0.22
N LYS A 186 6.07 -50.39 0.17
CA LYS A 186 7.41 -50.83 0.61
C LYS A 186 8.41 -50.94 -0.55
N GLY A 187 8.49 -49.92 -1.40
CA GLY A 187 9.36 -49.85 -2.58
C GLY A 187 10.13 -48.53 -2.65
N PRO A 188 11.20 -48.45 -3.44
CA PRO A 188 11.94 -47.21 -3.65
C PRO A 188 10.98 -46.15 -4.23
N ALA A 189 11.10 -44.91 -3.74
CA ALA A 189 10.27 -43.81 -4.19
C ALA A 189 10.64 -43.42 -5.63
N GLU A 190 9.91 -43.94 -6.61
CA GLU A 190 10.02 -43.54 -8.00
C GLU A 190 9.30 -42.21 -8.21
N GLY A 191 10.02 -41.18 -8.67
CA GLY A 191 9.46 -39.85 -8.91
C GLY A 191 10.50 -38.79 -9.24
N PHE A 192 10.01 -37.61 -9.64
CA PHE A 192 10.83 -36.44 -9.96
C PHE A 192 10.99 -35.54 -8.73
N THR A 193 12.21 -35.05 -8.48
CA THR A 193 12.48 -34.08 -7.41
C THR A 193 12.26 -32.66 -7.92
N LEU A 194 11.84 -31.77 -7.01
CA LEU A 194 11.75 -30.33 -7.28
C LEU A 194 13.14 -29.67 -7.15
N PRO A 195 13.44 -28.60 -7.90
CA PRO A 195 12.61 -27.99 -8.96
C PRO A 195 12.80 -28.68 -10.31
N PHE A 196 11.75 -28.69 -11.14
CA PHE A 196 11.83 -29.14 -12.54
C PHE A 196 10.96 -28.26 -13.44
N ILE A 197 11.15 -28.41 -14.75
CA ILE A 197 10.30 -27.84 -15.80
C ILE A 197 9.82 -29.00 -16.67
N LEU A 198 8.54 -29.00 -17.01
CA LEU A 198 7.92 -29.97 -17.91
C LEU A 198 7.66 -29.31 -19.27
N LEU A 199 8.06 -29.99 -20.33
CA LEU A 199 7.73 -29.63 -21.70
C LEU A 199 6.68 -30.61 -22.20
N GLU A 200 5.52 -30.09 -22.59
CA GLU A 200 4.41 -30.85 -23.13
C GLU A 200 4.25 -30.53 -24.61
N THR A 201 4.11 -31.56 -25.44
CA THR A 201 3.89 -31.43 -26.88
C THR A 201 2.93 -32.54 -27.34
N ASN A 202 2.56 -32.54 -28.61
CA ASN A 202 1.72 -33.57 -29.21
C ASN A 202 2.37 -34.97 -29.00
N PRO A 203 1.61 -36.01 -28.62
CA PRO A 203 2.13 -37.38 -28.47
C PRO A 203 2.82 -37.96 -29.71
N HIS A 204 2.54 -37.41 -30.89
CA HIS A 204 3.14 -37.79 -32.17
C HIS A 204 4.19 -36.80 -32.68
N ALA A 205 4.56 -35.79 -31.88
CA ALA A 205 5.63 -34.87 -32.24
C ALA A 205 6.99 -35.60 -32.26
N VAL A 206 7.82 -35.27 -33.24
CA VAL A 206 9.21 -35.70 -33.30
C VAL A 206 10.07 -34.58 -32.76
N VAL A 207 10.74 -34.82 -31.63
CA VAL A 207 11.62 -33.86 -30.96
C VAL A 207 13.06 -34.32 -31.12
N GLU A 208 13.89 -33.46 -31.71
CA GLU A 208 15.33 -33.67 -31.78
C GLU A 208 16.00 -33.02 -30.57
N ILE A 209 16.85 -33.77 -29.89
CA ILE A 209 17.47 -33.36 -28.63
C ILE A 209 18.98 -33.44 -28.81
N GLU A 210 19.65 -32.30 -28.67
CA GLU A 210 21.10 -32.23 -28.62
C GLU A 210 21.54 -31.73 -27.24
N ILE A 211 22.37 -32.51 -26.57
CA ILE A 211 22.89 -32.19 -25.24
C ILE A 211 24.39 -31.95 -25.39
N SER A 212 24.87 -30.81 -24.87
CA SER A 212 26.30 -30.51 -24.85
C SER A 212 27.07 -31.53 -24.01
N GLU A 213 28.34 -31.72 -24.31
CA GLU A 213 29.21 -32.66 -23.57
C GLU A 213 29.30 -32.35 -22.07
N ASP A 214 29.26 -31.06 -21.71
CA ASP A 214 29.28 -30.58 -20.32
C ASP A 214 27.90 -30.61 -19.62
N MET A 215 26.86 -31.06 -20.33
CA MET A 215 25.47 -31.11 -19.87
C MET A 215 24.89 -29.76 -19.42
N GLN A 216 25.51 -28.63 -19.76
CA GLN A 216 25.02 -27.30 -19.40
C GLN A 216 24.03 -26.73 -20.40
N LEU A 217 24.03 -27.24 -21.64
CA LEU A 217 23.17 -26.77 -22.71
C LEU A 217 22.40 -27.94 -23.31
N VAL A 218 21.08 -27.75 -23.42
CA VAL A 218 20.18 -28.66 -24.10
C VAL A 218 19.46 -27.87 -25.20
N HIS A 219 19.63 -28.32 -26.44
CA HIS A 219 18.90 -27.81 -27.59
C HIS A 219 17.78 -28.80 -27.93
N LEU A 220 16.57 -28.26 -28.06
CA LEU A 220 15.35 -29.03 -28.35
C LEU A 220 14.74 -28.45 -29.63
N ASP A 221 14.77 -29.22 -30.71
CA ASP A 221 14.05 -28.88 -31.94
C ASP A 221 12.74 -29.66 -32.00
N PHE A 222 11.63 -28.94 -32.05
CA PHE A 222 10.29 -29.51 -32.14
C PHE A 222 9.82 -29.62 -33.60
N ASN A 223 10.67 -29.37 -34.61
CA ASN A 223 10.30 -29.48 -36.02
C ASN A 223 9.04 -28.68 -36.39
N SER A 224 8.92 -27.46 -35.86
CA SER A 224 7.73 -26.60 -35.97
C SER A 224 6.45 -27.13 -35.30
N THR A 225 6.51 -28.21 -34.50
CA THR A 225 5.36 -28.61 -33.66
C THR A 225 5.25 -27.70 -32.43
N PRO A 226 4.03 -27.23 -32.09
CA PRO A 226 3.81 -26.44 -30.89
C PRO A 226 4.11 -27.23 -29.61
N PHE A 227 4.67 -26.57 -28.61
CA PHE A 227 4.89 -27.12 -27.28
C PHE A 227 4.49 -26.10 -26.20
N THR A 228 4.26 -26.58 -24.99
CA THR A 228 3.98 -25.77 -23.80
C THR A 228 4.98 -26.07 -22.70
N VAL A 229 5.34 -25.03 -21.93
CA VAL A 229 6.31 -25.10 -20.84
C VAL A 229 5.57 -24.90 -19.52
N HIS A 230 5.75 -25.84 -18.59
CA HIS A 230 5.11 -25.83 -17.28
C HIS A 230 6.18 -25.90 -16.19
N ASP A 231 6.10 -25.04 -15.19
CA ASP A 231 6.98 -25.10 -14.02
C ASP A 231 6.40 -26.02 -12.93
N ASP A 232 7.21 -26.30 -11.91
CA ASP A 232 6.76 -27.11 -10.79
C ASP A 232 5.50 -26.59 -10.09
N ALA A 233 5.37 -25.27 -9.95
CA ALA A 233 4.27 -24.63 -9.25
C ALA A 233 2.95 -24.83 -9.98
N TYR A 234 2.95 -24.72 -11.31
CA TYR A 234 1.79 -24.99 -12.14
C TYR A 234 1.35 -26.45 -12.02
N ILE A 235 2.29 -27.40 -12.07
CA ILE A 235 1.97 -28.82 -11.93
C ILE A 235 1.38 -29.14 -10.55
N LEU A 236 1.94 -28.57 -9.48
CA LEU A 236 1.42 -28.72 -8.12
C LEU A 236 -0.03 -28.21 -7.99
N LYS A 237 -0.35 -27.10 -8.65
CA LYS A 237 -1.71 -26.56 -8.68
C LYS A 237 -2.68 -27.49 -9.42
N LEU A 238 -2.29 -28.02 -10.59
CA LEU A 238 -3.10 -29.00 -11.32
C LEU A 238 -3.37 -30.26 -10.49
N MET A 239 -2.37 -30.77 -9.77
CA MET A 239 -2.55 -31.92 -8.86
C MET A 239 -3.57 -31.63 -7.75
N GLN A 240 -3.60 -30.40 -7.23
CA GLN A 240 -4.56 -29.98 -6.22
C GLN A 240 -5.98 -29.89 -6.79
N GLU A 241 -6.14 -29.32 -7.99
CA GLU A 241 -7.43 -29.20 -8.68
C GLU A 241 -8.02 -30.58 -8.99
N GLN A 242 -7.21 -31.53 -9.48
CA GLN A 242 -7.65 -32.91 -9.71
C GLN A 242 -8.15 -33.59 -8.44
N LYS A 243 -7.44 -33.42 -7.31
CA LYS A 243 -7.86 -33.96 -6.00
C LYS A 243 -9.22 -33.37 -5.57
N GLN A 244 -9.43 -32.08 -5.78
CA GLN A 244 -10.72 -31.43 -5.46
C GLN A 244 -11.86 -31.97 -6.32
N GLN A 245 -11.62 -32.20 -7.62
CA GLN A 245 -12.61 -32.79 -8.52
C GLN A 245 -12.98 -34.22 -8.10
N GLN A 246 -11.99 -35.06 -7.77
CA GLN A 246 -12.24 -36.43 -7.28
C GLN A 246 -13.04 -36.45 -5.97
N ASN A 247 -12.76 -35.52 -5.06
CA ASN A 247 -13.53 -35.39 -3.81
C ASN A 247 -14.98 -34.93 -4.06
N ARG A 248 -15.22 -34.08 -5.07
CA ARG A 248 -16.58 -33.65 -5.45
C ARG A 248 -17.40 -34.77 -6.09
N VAL A 249 -16.78 -35.60 -6.93
CA VAL A 249 -17.48 -36.74 -7.56
C VAL A 249 -17.86 -37.78 -6.50
N SER A 250 -16.94 -38.11 -5.59
CA SER A 250 -17.16 -39.07 -4.48
C SER A 250 -18.25 -38.65 -3.48
N SER A 251 -18.54 -37.35 -3.38
CA SER A 251 -19.59 -36.82 -2.49
C SER A 251 -20.96 -36.67 -3.18
N SER A 252 -21.01 -36.76 -4.51
CA SER A 252 -22.26 -36.71 -5.29
C SER A 252 -22.89 -38.09 -5.54
N SER A 253 -22.12 -39.18 -5.39
CA SER A 253 -22.60 -40.56 -5.59
C SER A 253 -23.34 -41.16 -4.39
N SER A 254 -23.57 -40.40 -3.31
CA SER A 254 -24.19 -40.88 -2.06
C SER A 254 -25.63 -40.37 -1.81
N THR A 255 -26.29 -39.72 -2.78
CA THR A 255 -27.68 -39.24 -2.63
C THR A 255 -28.68 -39.88 -3.61
N HIS A 256 -29.11 -41.09 -3.23
CA HIS A 256 -30.43 -41.74 -3.36
C HIS A 256 -31.33 -41.62 -4.62
N HIS A 257 -31.72 -42.80 -5.12
CA HIS A 257 -33.09 -43.10 -5.61
C HIS A 257 -34.15 -42.66 -4.58
N GLN A 258 -35.05 -41.74 -4.93
CA GLN A 258 -36.50 -41.98 -5.10
C GLN A 258 -37.23 -40.71 -5.61
N SER A 259 -38.18 -40.94 -6.51
CA SER A 259 -39.01 -40.04 -7.32
C SER A 259 -39.96 -39.10 -6.57
N GLN A 260 -40.24 -37.90 -7.11
CA GLN A 260 -41.50 -37.51 -7.79
C GLN A 260 -41.61 -35.99 -8.12
N HIS A 261 -42.02 -35.72 -9.38
CA HIS A 261 -42.79 -34.57 -9.93
C HIS A 261 -42.67 -33.14 -9.35
N SER A 262 -42.27 -32.17 -10.20
CA SER A 262 -43.13 -31.11 -10.79
C SER A 262 -42.30 -29.98 -11.44
N SER A 263 -42.81 -29.51 -12.58
CA SER A 263 -42.25 -28.58 -13.58
C SER A 263 -42.09 -27.11 -13.14
N ALA A 264 -41.05 -26.43 -13.66
CA ALA A 264 -41.15 -25.18 -14.46
C ALA A 264 -39.77 -24.57 -14.80
N HIS A 265 -39.49 -24.40 -16.11
CA HIS A 265 -38.95 -23.22 -16.83
C HIS A 265 -37.90 -22.32 -16.11
N SER A 266 -36.74 -21.90 -16.64
CA SER A 266 -36.16 -21.88 -18.00
C SER A 266 -34.66 -21.49 -17.93
N SER A 267 -33.88 -22.09 -18.82
CA SER A 267 -32.79 -21.58 -19.68
C SER A 267 -31.75 -20.55 -19.21
N SER A 268 -30.47 -20.94 -19.28
CA SER A 268 -29.44 -20.27 -20.12
C SER A 268 -28.19 -21.16 -20.26
N SER A 269 -28.14 -21.99 -21.31
CA SER A 269 -27.32 -21.83 -22.53
C SER A 269 -25.82 -22.03 -22.31
N SER A 270 -25.39 -23.28 -22.53
CA SER A 270 -24.01 -23.72 -22.71
C SER A 270 -23.57 -23.53 -24.16
N CYS A 271 -22.38 -22.98 -24.38
CA CYS A 271 -21.61 -23.21 -25.60
C CYS A 271 -20.50 -24.23 -25.27
N ILE A 272 -20.69 -25.46 -25.77
CA ILE A 272 -19.70 -26.53 -25.71
C ILE A 272 -18.77 -26.35 -26.91
N ALA A 273 -17.51 -26.02 -26.64
CA ALA A 273 -16.42 -26.27 -27.58
C ALA A 273 -15.86 -27.66 -27.26
N SER A 274 -16.19 -28.62 -28.12
CA SER A 274 -15.67 -29.99 -28.07
C SER A 274 -14.16 -29.98 -28.30
N GLY A 275 -13.39 -30.24 -27.25
CA GLY A 275 -11.99 -30.62 -27.32
C GLY A 275 -11.82 -31.89 -26.49
N THR A 276 -11.46 -32.98 -27.14
CA THR A 276 -11.24 -34.28 -26.50
C THR A 276 -10.10 -34.17 -25.48
N SER A 277 -10.44 -34.12 -24.21
CA SER A 277 -9.49 -34.25 -23.10
C SER A 277 -10.10 -35.26 -22.15
N GLY A 278 -9.76 -36.53 -22.36
CA GLY A 278 -9.95 -37.53 -21.32
C GLY A 278 -9.04 -37.20 -20.12
N PRO A 279 -9.39 -37.63 -18.91
CA PRO A 279 -8.57 -37.39 -17.74
C PRO A 279 -7.19 -38.03 -17.92
N VAL A 280 -6.14 -37.24 -17.79
CA VAL A 280 -4.75 -37.73 -17.76
C VAL A 280 -4.55 -38.49 -16.46
N CYS A 281 -4.59 -39.82 -16.55
CA CYS A 281 -4.31 -40.73 -15.45
C CYS A 281 -2.80 -40.91 -15.31
N TRP A 282 -2.21 -40.41 -14.23
CA TRP A 282 -0.81 -40.68 -13.90
C TRP A 282 -0.67 -42.02 -13.16
N ASN A 283 0.14 -42.91 -13.73
CA ASN A 283 0.56 -44.23 -13.23
C ASN A 283 -0.54 -45.25 -12.91
N SER A 284 -0.86 -46.08 -13.90
CA SER A 284 -1.37 -47.45 -13.70
C SER A 284 -0.82 -48.32 -14.82
N GLY A 285 0.43 -48.76 -14.66
CA GLY A 285 1.10 -49.64 -15.62
C GLY A 285 2.27 -50.31 -14.94
N SER A 286 2.00 -51.40 -14.22
CA SER A 286 3.02 -52.35 -13.82
C SER A 286 3.59 -52.94 -15.11
N ILE A 287 4.86 -52.67 -15.41
CA ILE A 287 5.58 -53.36 -16.48
C ILE A 287 5.87 -54.76 -15.96
N ASP A 288 5.07 -55.72 -16.41
CA ASP A 288 5.44 -57.13 -16.38
C ASP A 288 6.57 -57.37 -17.39
N THR A 289 7.54 -58.13 -16.92
CA THR A 289 8.76 -58.54 -17.60
C THR A 289 8.50 -59.43 -18.82
N ARG A 290 9.25 -59.18 -19.90
CA ARG A 290 9.92 -60.21 -20.70
C ARG A 290 11.05 -59.65 -21.54
#